data_AF-A0A452Y5M3-F1
#
_entry.id   AF-A0A452Y5M3-F1
#
_cell.length_a   1.000
_cell.length_b   1.000
_cell.length_c   1.000
_cell.angle_alpha   90.00
_cell.angle_beta   90.00
_cell.angle_gamma   90.00
#
_symmetry.space_group_name_H-M   'P 1'
#
loop_
_entity.id
_entity.type
_entity.pdbx_description
1 polymer ?
#
loop_
_entity_poly.entity_id
_entity_poly.type
_entity_poly.pdbx_seq_one_letter_code
_entity_poly.pdbx_strand_id
1 'polypeptide(L)'
;GGVFIGGNGSLQLLDGVSVTCQRPGCVVSANLSGDIRFGHGARVVAGWVSLAATNITLGKDAVIDTTALAGNPPDKTSGVPTGTYGDGGGHGGRGASCYVNKGQTQEDSWGGDTYAWSELKTPNSYGSKGGSTSVEKDYGGGGGGVVWLFADEIVMNGTVIADGGNGGTKGGGGSGGSIYLKAATMQGGGKISACGGNGLSGGGGGRVSIDVFSRHDDTHFFVHGGRSSGCPDNAGAAGTLYEEVPKSITVSNNNLSTQTDTVFLDPPYEPLWTNVFIKNHAKVSLPLRWSRLQAQGQISLLSRATLTFGLTHYPYSEFELLAEELLMSDSTIQVFGALRMSVKMLLMWNSRMVIDGGRDSGVATSLLEGSNLIVLRGIISDTF
;
A
#
# COMPACT_ATOMS: atom_id res chain seq x y z
N GLY A 1 -18.51 -21.47 1.47
CA GLY A 1 -19.86 -21.19 0.94
C GLY A 1 -20.06 -19.69 0.95
N GLY A 2 -20.63 -19.13 -0.11
CA GLY A 2 -20.81 -17.68 -0.27
C GLY A 2 -22.22 -17.34 -0.75
N VAL A 3 -22.54 -16.05 -0.79
CA VAL A 3 -23.78 -15.51 -1.36
C VAL A 3 -23.47 -15.07 -2.78
N PHE A 4 -24.20 -15.63 -3.75
CA PHE A 4 -24.03 -15.32 -5.18
C PHE A 4 -25.37 -14.85 -5.73
N ILE A 5 -25.42 -13.62 -6.19
CA ILE A 5 -26.62 -13.00 -6.78
C ILE A 5 -26.30 -12.72 -8.25
N GLY A 6 -27.11 -13.26 -9.16
CA GLY A 6 -26.90 -13.07 -10.60
C GLY A 6 -28.22 -13.02 -11.35
N GLY A 7 -28.30 -12.16 -12.36
CA GLY A 7 -29.46 -12.09 -13.25
C GLY A 7 -29.76 -10.69 -13.77
N ASN A 8 -30.87 -10.58 -14.49
CA ASN A 8 -31.35 -9.31 -15.01
C ASN A 8 -32.11 -8.56 -13.91
N GLY A 9 -31.77 -7.29 -13.69
CA GLY A 9 -32.46 -6.43 -12.72
C GLY A 9 -31.51 -5.63 -11.84
N SER A 10 -32.06 -5.05 -10.77
CA SER A 10 -31.35 -4.21 -9.81
C SER A 10 -31.46 -4.78 -8.40
N LEU A 11 -30.45 -4.51 -7.56
CA LEU A 11 -30.44 -4.84 -6.15
C LEU A 11 -30.45 -3.55 -5.33
N GLN A 12 -31.43 -3.42 -4.45
CA GLN A 12 -31.49 -2.31 -3.50
C GLN A 12 -31.42 -2.86 -2.07
N LEU A 13 -30.36 -2.52 -1.36
CA LEU A 13 -30.31 -2.67 0.09
C LEU A 13 -30.98 -1.45 0.70
N LEU A 14 -32.13 -1.66 1.35
CA LEU A 14 -32.84 -0.59 2.05
C LEU A 14 -32.02 -0.06 3.23
N ASP A 15 -32.43 1.08 3.76
CA ASP A 15 -31.75 1.72 4.88
C ASP A 15 -31.58 0.77 6.08
N GLY A 16 -30.36 0.71 6.62
CA GLY A 16 -29.99 -0.15 7.74
C GLY A 16 -29.92 -1.66 7.44
N VAL A 17 -30.23 -2.11 6.22
CA VAL A 17 -30.16 -3.54 5.86
C VAL A 17 -28.70 -4.01 5.85
N SER A 18 -28.48 -5.18 6.45
CA SER A 18 -27.15 -5.79 6.57
C SER A 18 -27.10 -7.17 5.90
N VAL A 19 -26.18 -7.35 4.94
CA VAL A 19 -25.85 -8.65 4.35
C VAL A 19 -24.49 -9.07 4.87
N THR A 20 -24.46 -10.08 5.75
CA THR A 20 -23.23 -10.42 6.47
C THR A 20 -22.87 -11.89 6.32
N CYS A 21 -21.63 -12.16 5.95
CA CYS A 21 -20.97 -13.46 6.05
C CYS A 21 -19.62 -13.30 6.76
N GLN A 22 -19.66 -13.31 8.09
CA GLN A 22 -18.49 -13.07 8.95
C GLN A 22 -17.55 -14.28 9.10
N ARG A 23 -17.47 -15.12 8.08
CA ARG A 23 -16.48 -16.21 8.03
C ARG A 23 -15.28 -15.73 7.22
N PRO A 24 -14.04 -15.92 7.71
CA PRO A 24 -12.84 -15.60 6.93
C PRO A 24 -12.89 -16.22 5.53
N GLY A 25 -12.61 -15.42 4.51
CA GLY A 25 -12.67 -15.82 3.10
C GLY A 25 -14.07 -16.06 2.52
N CYS A 26 -15.15 -15.73 3.25
CA CYS A 26 -16.50 -15.84 2.71
C CYS A 26 -16.75 -14.82 1.61
N VAL A 27 -17.42 -15.24 0.55
CA VAL A 27 -17.67 -14.42 -0.64
C VAL A 27 -19.12 -13.95 -0.64
N VAL A 28 -19.33 -12.65 -0.86
CA VAL A 28 -20.59 -12.05 -1.28
C VAL A 28 -20.37 -11.45 -2.66
N SER A 29 -21.07 -11.95 -3.67
CA SER A 29 -21.00 -11.39 -5.01
C SER A 29 -22.36 -11.12 -5.63
N ALA A 30 -22.42 -10.06 -6.41
CA ALA A 30 -23.59 -9.68 -7.21
C ALA A 30 -23.13 -9.32 -8.62
N ASN A 31 -23.74 -9.91 -9.64
CA ASN A 31 -23.53 -9.56 -11.04
C ASN A 31 -24.88 -9.31 -11.70
N LEU A 32 -25.21 -8.04 -11.91
CA LEU A 32 -26.54 -7.60 -12.30
C LEU A 32 -26.47 -6.70 -13.53
N SER A 33 -27.50 -6.77 -14.37
CA SER A 33 -27.60 -5.93 -15.58
C SER A 33 -28.13 -4.51 -15.30
N GLY A 34 -28.54 -4.20 -14.07
CA GLY A 34 -29.11 -2.93 -13.65
C GLY A 34 -28.27 -2.29 -12.55
N ASP A 35 -28.92 -1.72 -11.53
CA ASP A 35 -28.22 -0.96 -10.48
C ASP A 35 -28.01 -1.78 -9.20
N ILE A 36 -26.93 -1.48 -8.48
CA ILE A 36 -26.75 -1.87 -7.08
C ILE A 36 -26.76 -0.61 -6.22
N ARG A 37 -27.76 -0.49 -5.34
CA ARG A 37 -27.96 0.70 -4.50
C ARG A 37 -27.95 0.33 -3.03
N PHE A 38 -27.08 0.99 -2.28
CA PHE A 38 -27.02 0.92 -0.83
C PHE A 38 -27.72 2.14 -0.25
N GLY A 39 -28.81 1.91 0.47
CA GLY A 39 -29.49 2.90 1.28
C GLY A 39 -28.62 3.40 2.44
N HIS A 40 -29.17 4.35 3.20
CA HIS A 40 -28.49 4.95 4.33
C HIS A 40 -28.13 3.91 5.39
N GLY A 41 -26.86 3.83 5.77
CA GLY A 41 -26.40 2.88 6.78
C GLY A 41 -26.52 1.40 6.36
N ALA A 42 -26.77 1.10 5.09
CA ALA A 42 -26.77 -0.27 4.59
C ALA A 42 -25.36 -0.87 4.63
N ARG A 43 -25.24 -2.17 4.95
CA ARG A 43 -23.95 -2.83 5.21
C ARG A 43 -23.80 -4.13 4.45
N VAL A 44 -22.64 -4.35 3.84
CA VAL A 44 -22.20 -5.66 3.35
C VAL A 44 -20.92 -6.02 4.08
N VAL A 45 -20.90 -7.16 4.77
CA VAL A 45 -19.74 -7.63 5.54
C VAL A 45 -19.36 -9.02 5.08
N ALA A 46 -18.17 -9.19 4.51
CA ALA A 46 -17.69 -10.49 4.03
C ALA A 46 -16.16 -10.54 3.93
N GLY A 47 -15.56 -11.70 3.69
CA GLY A 47 -14.14 -11.78 3.37
C GLY A 47 -13.82 -11.25 1.96
N TRP A 48 -14.72 -11.50 1.01
CA TRP A 48 -14.64 -11.02 -0.37
C TRP A 48 -15.98 -10.42 -0.79
N VAL A 49 -15.98 -9.18 -1.28
CA VAL A 49 -17.14 -8.52 -1.85
C VAL A 49 -16.87 -8.21 -3.31
N SER A 50 -17.67 -8.74 -4.23
CA SER A 50 -17.53 -8.50 -5.67
C SER A 50 -18.86 -8.06 -6.28
N LEU A 51 -18.96 -6.79 -6.66
CA LEU A 51 -20.19 -6.20 -7.18
C LEU A 51 -19.95 -5.74 -8.62
N ALA A 52 -20.77 -6.24 -9.54
CA ALA A 52 -20.80 -5.84 -10.93
C ALA A 52 -22.22 -5.41 -11.32
N ALA A 53 -22.36 -4.21 -11.85
CA ALA A 53 -23.65 -3.59 -12.19
C ALA A 53 -23.47 -2.53 -13.29
N THR A 54 -24.56 -1.98 -13.84
CA THR A 54 -24.48 -0.76 -14.65
C THR A 54 -24.10 0.42 -13.77
N ASN A 55 -24.78 0.61 -12.64
CA ASN A 55 -24.46 1.67 -11.68
C ASN A 55 -24.32 1.10 -10.27
N ILE A 56 -23.32 1.56 -9.53
CA ILE A 56 -23.16 1.25 -8.10
C ILE A 56 -23.28 2.55 -7.31
N THR A 57 -24.25 2.63 -6.40
CA THR A 57 -24.45 3.77 -5.51
C THR A 57 -24.26 3.33 -4.07
N LEU A 58 -23.21 3.86 -3.44
CA LEU A 58 -23.01 3.78 -2.00
C LEU A 58 -23.56 5.05 -1.37
N GLY A 59 -24.74 4.96 -0.77
CA GLY A 59 -25.37 6.05 -0.03
C GLY A 59 -24.53 6.51 1.17
N LYS A 60 -24.94 7.61 1.77
CA LYS A 60 -24.29 8.13 2.98
C LYS A 60 -24.32 7.08 4.10
N ASP A 61 -23.20 6.94 4.81
CA ASP A 61 -23.00 5.97 5.89
C ASP A 61 -23.14 4.49 5.47
N ALA A 62 -23.32 4.19 4.19
CA ALA A 62 -23.27 2.82 3.69
C ALA A 62 -21.85 2.26 3.82
N VAL A 63 -21.73 0.97 4.14
CA VAL A 63 -20.43 0.33 4.39
C VAL A 63 -20.30 -0.99 3.65
N ILE A 64 -19.22 -1.13 2.89
CA ILE A 64 -18.68 -2.43 2.47
C ILE A 64 -17.48 -2.72 3.36
N ASP A 65 -17.55 -3.75 4.18
CA ASP A 65 -16.56 -4.04 5.21
C ASP A 65 -16.01 -5.46 5.07
N THR A 66 -14.69 -5.56 4.88
CA THR A 66 -13.97 -6.82 4.81
C THR A 66 -12.85 -6.90 5.85
N THR A 67 -12.94 -6.08 6.90
CA THR A 67 -11.92 -5.93 7.93
C THR A 67 -11.65 -7.24 8.64
N ALA A 68 -10.39 -7.66 8.71
CA ALA A 68 -9.95 -8.88 9.39
C ALA A 68 -10.61 -10.20 8.91
N LEU A 69 -11.30 -10.19 7.76
CA LEU A 69 -12.04 -11.33 7.20
C LEU A 69 -11.31 -12.00 6.02
N ALA A 70 -10.00 -11.77 5.88
CA ALA A 70 -9.16 -12.45 4.89
C ALA A 70 -9.34 -13.98 4.92
N GLY A 71 -9.39 -14.59 3.74
CA GLY A 71 -9.09 -16.01 3.60
C GLY A 71 -7.58 -16.27 3.70
N ASN A 72 -7.13 -17.43 3.25
CA ASN A 72 -5.70 -17.68 3.14
C ASN A 72 -5.11 -16.82 2.02
N PRO A 73 -3.95 -16.16 2.24
CA PRO A 73 -3.22 -15.52 1.15
C PRO A 73 -2.76 -16.57 0.12
N PRO A 74 -2.29 -16.15 -1.08
CA PRO A 74 -1.77 -17.07 -2.08
C PRO A 74 -0.70 -18.01 -1.52
N ASP A 75 -0.63 -19.23 -2.07
CA ASP A 75 0.36 -20.22 -1.66
C ASP A 75 1.79 -19.69 -1.83
N LYS A 76 2.70 -20.14 -0.95
CA LYS A 76 4.13 -19.80 -0.98
C LYS A 76 4.44 -18.29 -0.81
N THR A 77 3.53 -17.53 -0.23
CA THR A 77 3.79 -16.15 0.19
C THR A 77 4.47 -16.13 1.57
N SER A 78 5.33 -15.13 1.80
CA SER A 78 5.95 -14.83 3.10
C SER A 78 5.18 -13.74 3.87
N GLY A 79 3.93 -13.48 3.50
CA GLY A 79 3.11 -12.43 4.10
C GLY A 79 2.70 -12.73 5.54
N VAL A 80 2.58 -14.00 5.92
CA VAL A 80 2.36 -14.41 7.32
C VAL A 80 3.72 -14.58 7.99
N PRO A 81 4.02 -13.84 9.07
CA PRO A 81 5.30 -13.96 9.78
C PRO A 81 5.49 -15.35 10.39
N THR A 82 6.75 -15.75 10.53
CA THR A 82 7.12 -17.03 11.17
C THR A 82 7.68 -16.79 12.57
N GLY A 83 7.57 -17.77 13.46
CA GLY A 83 8.08 -17.66 14.84
C GLY A 83 7.04 -17.13 15.83
N THR A 84 7.53 -16.65 16.98
CA THR A 84 6.70 -16.27 18.14
C THR A 84 7.00 -14.85 18.65
N TYR A 85 7.33 -13.93 17.75
CA TYR A 85 7.71 -12.56 18.10
C TYR A 85 6.55 -11.55 17.99
N GLY A 86 5.37 -11.98 17.55
CA GLY A 86 4.21 -11.09 17.37
C GLY A 86 4.42 -10.05 16.26
N ASP A 87 5.06 -10.46 15.18
CA ASP A 87 5.35 -9.61 14.02
C ASP A 87 4.09 -9.29 13.22
N GLY A 88 4.06 -8.16 12.51
CA GLY A 88 2.92 -7.75 11.70
C GLY A 88 2.85 -8.52 10.38
N GLY A 89 1.65 -8.79 9.87
CA GLY A 89 1.46 -9.38 8.54
C GLY A 89 1.85 -8.39 7.44
N GLY A 90 2.35 -8.89 6.30
CA GLY A 90 2.69 -8.09 5.11
C GLY A 90 1.72 -8.33 3.95
N HIS A 91 1.56 -7.37 3.04
CA HIS A 91 0.83 -7.53 1.77
C HIS A 91 1.27 -6.50 0.72
N GLY A 92 0.66 -5.31 0.70
CA GLY A 92 1.11 -4.20 -0.16
C GLY A 92 2.37 -3.54 0.39
N GLY A 93 2.42 -3.36 1.70
CA GLY A 93 3.63 -3.06 2.47
C GLY A 93 4.05 -4.24 3.34
N ARG A 94 5.32 -4.28 3.74
CA ARG A 94 5.78 -5.24 4.76
C ARG A 94 5.18 -4.92 6.12
N GLY A 95 4.94 -5.97 6.92
CA GLY A 95 4.58 -5.81 8.32
C GLY A 95 5.82 -5.47 9.16
N ALA A 96 5.63 -4.74 10.26
CA ALA A 96 6.73 -4.42 11.17
C ALA A 96 7.17 -5.65 11.98
N SER A 97 8.43 -5.65 12.42
CA SER A 97 8.93 -6.50 13.48
C SER A 97 9.52 -5.62 14.58
N CYS A 98 9.15 -5.88 15.83
CA CYS A 98 9.81 -5.28 16.99
C CYS A 98 10.96 -6.15 17.53
N TYR A 99 11.19 -7.31 16.92
CA TYR A 99 12.28 -8.22 17.28
C TYR A 99 13.38 -8.17 16.21
N VAL A 100 14.58 -7.75 16.62
CA VAL A 100 15.75 -7.68 15.74
C VAL A 100 16.62 -8.91 15.96
N ASN A 101 16.87 -9.70 14.90
CA ASN A 101 17.76 -10.86 15.02
C ASN A 101 19.19 -10.42 15.33
N LYS A 102 19.93 -11.29 16.02
CA LYS A 102 21.34 -11.06 16.34
C LYS A 102 22.16 -10.82 15.06
N GLY A 103 22.81 -9.67 14.98
CA GLY A 103 23.63 -9.27 13.83
C GLY A 103 22.89 -8.54 12.71
N GLN A 104 21.57 -8.33 12.85
CA GLN A 104 20.78 -7.48 11.96
C GLN A 104 20.55 -6.09 12.58
N THR A 105 20.25 -5.11 11.73
CA THR A 105 19.68 -3.84 12.16
C THR A 105 18.15 -3.91 12.10
N GLN A 106 17.47 -2.90 12.67
CA GLN A 106 16.01 -2.81 12.57
C GLN A 106 15.52 -2.67 11.12
N GLU A 107 16.32 -2.05 10.24
CA GLU A 107 15.99 -1.90 8.81
C GLU A 107 16.10 -3.23 8.05
N ASP A 108 16.93 -4.16 8.56
CA ASP A 108 17.09 -5.51 8.03
C ASP A 108 16.07 -6.51 8.64
N SER A 109 15.14 -6.03 9.47
CA SER A 109 14.17 -6.86 10.19
C SER A 109 12.74 -6.39 9.99
N TRP A 110 11.94 -7.23 9.34
CA TRP A 110 10.52 -7.03 9.09
C TRP A 110 9.73 -8.27 9.48
N GLY A 111 8.42 -8.10 9.61
CA GLY A 111 7.48 -9.19 9.81
C GLY A 111 7.16 -9.89 8.50
N GLY A 112 5.90 -9.86 8.09
CA GLY A 112 5.46 -10.44 6.83
C GLY A 112 5.97 -9.64 5.64
N ASP A 113 6.38 -10.33 4.58
CA ASP A 113 6.83 -9.68 3.33
C ASP A 113 5.66 -9.24 2.45
N THR A 114 5.95 -8.40 1.45
CA THR A 114 5.00 -8.08 0.39
C THR A 114 4.78 -9.25 -0.55
N TYR A 115 3.61 -9.31 -1.18
CA TYR A 115 3.31 -10.27 -2.25
C TYR A 115 2.30 -9.68 -3.23
N ALA A 116 1.95 -10.47 -4.26
CA ALA A 116 1.00 -10.11 -5.31
C ALA A 116 1.37 -8.79 -6.03
N TRP A 117 2.66 -8.60 -6.32
CA TRP A 117 3.14 -7.42 -7.05
C TRP A 117 2.66 -7.41 -8.51
N SER A 118 2.62 -8.59 -9.15
CA SER A 118 2.11 -8.76 -10.52
C SER A 118 0.67 -8.30 -10.68
N GLU A 119 -0.12 -8.33 -9.61
CA GLU A 119 -1.52 -7.92 -9.58
C GLU A 119 -1.71 -6.47 -9.11
N LEU A 120 -0.67 -5.63 -9.07
CA LEU A 120 -0.77 -4.22 -8.64
C LEU A 120 -1.93 -3.46 -9.30
N LYS A 121 -2.15 -3.69 -10.60
CA LYS A 121 -3.22 -3.04 -11.38
C LYS A 121 -4.60 -3.62 -11.12
N THR A 122 -4.68 -4.89 -10.73
CA THR A 122 -5.94 -5.64 -10.53
C THR A 122 -5.85 -6.45 -9.24
N PRO A 123 -5.70 -5.79 -8.08
CA PRO A 123 -5.37 -6.46 -6.83
C PRO A 123 -6.52 -7.40 -6.43
N ASN A 124 -6.16 -8.66 -6.15
CA ASN A 124 -7.09 -9.77 -6.02
C ASN A 124 -6.77 -10.72 -4.87
N SER A 125 -5.84 -10.32 -4.01
CA SER A 125 -5.32 -11.16 -2.94
C SER A 125 -5.79 -10.67 -1.58
N TYR A 126 -6.13 -11.61 -0.70
CA TYR A 126 -6.37 -11.31 0.71
C TYR A 126 -5.11 -10.72 1.34
N GLY A 127 -5.30 -9.90 2.38
CA GLY A 127 -4.24 -9.59 3.33
C GLY A 127 -3.86 -10.81 4.17
N SER A 128 -2.67 -10.78 4.72
CA SER A 128 -2.12 -11.81 5.60
C SER A 128 -2.40 -11.55 7.08
N LYS A 129 -2.37 -12.62 7.86
CA LYS A 129 -2.45 -12.57 9.32
C LYS A 129 -1.14 -12.08 9.94
N GLY A 130 -1.24 -11.37 11.07
CA GLY A 130 -0.08 -11.11 11.94
C GLY A 130 0.36 -12.35 12.72
N GLY A 131 1.61 -12.34 13.20
CA GLY A 131 2.18 -13.39 14.04
C GLY A 131 1.67 -13.36 15.48
N SER A 132 1.83 -14.47 16.20
CA SER A 132 1.50 -14.59 17.63
C SER A 132 2.77 -14.55 18.49
N THR A 133 2.67 -14.20 19.77
CA THR A 133 3.76 -14.42 20.75
C THR A 133 3.68 -15.77 21.46
N SER A 134 2.80 -16.67 21.02
CA SER A 134 2.58 -17.98 21.64
C SER A 134 2.28 -19.04 20.59
N VAL A 135 2.79 -20.26 20.82
CA VAL A 135 2.49 -21.45 19.99
C VAL A 135 1.13 -22.06 20.36
N GLU A 136 0.69 -21.89 21.62
CA GLU A 136 -0.54 -22.52 22.14
C GLU A 136 -1.80 -21.74 21.76
N LYS A 137 -1.68 -20.41 21.67
CA LYS A 137 -2.79 -19.53 21.36
C LYS A 137 -2.39 -18.50 20.32
N ASP A 138 -3.27 -18.31 19.36
CA ASP A 138 -3.10 -17.35 18.29
C ASP A 138 -3.70 -15.99 18.68
N TYR A 139 -2.83 -14.98 18.76
CA TYR A 139 -3.19 -13.58 19.04
C TYR A 139 -3.07 -12.67 17.81
N GLY A 140 -2.64 -13.21 16.67
CA GLY A 140 -2.41 -12.42 15.46
C GLY A 140 -3.71 -11.82 14.93
N GLY A 141 -3.66 -10.56 14.51
CA GLY A 141 -4.76 -9.91 13.82
C GLY A 141 -5.01 -10.54 12.45
N GLY A 142 -6.28 -10.78 12.09
CA GLY A 142 -6.66 -11.29 10.77
C GLY A 142 -6.31 -10.31 9.64
N GLY A 143 -6.00 -10.81 8.44
CA GLY A 143 -5.75 -9.94 7.28
C GLY A 143 -7.03 -9.27 6.75
N GLY A 144 -6.88 -8.18 6.01
CA GLY A 144 -7.99 -7.52 5.31
C GLY A 144 -8.50 -8.34 4.11
N GLY A 145 -9.79 -8.23 3.82
CA GLY A 145 -10.43 -8.96 2.73
C GLY A 145 -10.18 -8.39 1.33
N VAL A 146 -11.07 -8.73 0.38
CA VAL A 146 -11.01 -8.24 -1.00
C VAL A 146 -12.32 -7.53 -1.36
N VAL A 147 -12.23 -6.36 -1.98
CA VAL A 147 -13.39 -5.65 -2.53
C VAL A 147 -13.18 -5.32 -4.00
N TRP A 148 -14.11 -5.75 -4.84
CA TRP A 148 -14.19 -5.43 -6.26
C TRP A 148 -15.49 -4.73 -6.58
N LEU A 149 -15.42 -3.54 -7.18
CA LEU A 149 -16.60 -2.85 -7.72
C LEU A 149 -16.39 -2.57 -9.21
N PHE A 150 -17.31 -3.07 -10.02
CA PHE A 150 -17.33 -2.93 -11.48
C PHE A 150 -18.63 -2.26 -11.91
N ALA A 151 -18.55 -1.07 -12.48
CA ALA A 151 -19.73 -0.35 -12.96
C ALA A 151 -19.41 0.59 -14.12
N ASP A 152 -20.42 1.13 -14.79
CA ASP A 152 -20.22 2.28 -15.68
C ASP A 152 -20.11 3.57 -14.85
N GLU A 153 -20.97 3.73 -13.83
CA GLU A 153 -20.93 4.83 -12.86
C GLU A 153 -20.84 4.30 -11.41
N ILE A 154 -19.94 4.91 -10.63
CA ILE A 154 -19.85 4.71 -9.17
C ILE A 154 -20.12 6.03 -8.44
N VAL A 155 -21.14 6.05 -7.59
CA VAL A 155 -21.38 7.11 -6.61
C VAL A 155 -20.88 6.65 -5.25
N MET A 156 -19.74 7.20 -4.82
CA MET A 156 -19.02 6.81 -3.60
C MET A 156 -19.23 7.84 -2.49
N ASN A 157 -20.38 7.78 -1.78
CA ASN A 157 -20.62 8.58 -0.57
C ASN A 157 -20.45 7.78 0.73
N GLY A 158 -20.40 6.46 0.62
CA GLY A 158 -20.19 5.54 1.73
C GLY A 158 -18.71 5.25 2.01
N THR A 159 -18.48 4.13 2.68
CA THR A 159 -17.13 3.65 3.04
C THR A 159 -16.89 2.24 2.51
N VAL A 160 -15.72 2.02 1.92
CA VAL A 160 -15.22 0.70 1.52
C VAL A 160 -13.96 0.36 2.32
N ILE A 161 -13.97 -0.78 3.02
CA ILE A 161 -12.93 -1.15 3.99
C ILE A 161 -12.40 -2.56 3.71
N ALA A 162 -11.09 -2.67 3.61
CA ALA A 162 -10.32 -3.91 3.56
C ALA A 162 -9.14 -3.85 4.55
N ASP A 163 -9.40 -3.35 5.76
CA ASP A 163 -8.37 -3.15 6.78
C ASP A 163 -7.95 -4.46 7.45
N GLY A 164 -6.70 -4.53 7.90
CA GLY A 164 -6.21 -5.58 8.76
C GLY A 164 -6.78 -5.49 10.18
N GLY A 165 -6.97 -6.64 10.83
CA GLY A 165 -7.38 -6.74 12.22
C GLY A 165 -6.24 -6.43 13.19
N ASN A 166 -6.60 -5.95 14.38
CA ASN A 166 -5.62 -5.65 15.42
C ASN A 166 -5.18 -6.93 16.17
N GLY A 167 -3.88 -7.06 16.47
CA GLY A 167 -3.29 -8.17 17.24
C GLY A 167 -3.13 -7.92 18.75
N GLY A 168 -3.42 -6.70 19.21
CA GLY A 168 -3.28 -6.32 20.63
C GLY A 168 -1.82 -6.29 21.08
N THR A 169 -1.55 -6.62 22.35
CA THR A 169 -0.19 -6.58 22.94
C THR A 169 0.58 -7.90 22.83
N LYS A 170 -0.06 -8.97 22.35
CA LYS A 170 0.49 -10.34 22.28
C LYS A 170 0.50 -10.91 20.86
N GLY A 171 0.17 -10.10 19.87
CA GLY A 171 0.15 -10.50 18.47
C GLY A 171 0.37 -9.29 17.58
N GLY A 172 0.88 -9.55 16.39
CA GLY A 172 1.03 -8.51 15.37
C GLY A 172 -0.30 -8.21 14.70
N GLY A 173 -0.43 -7.00 14.16
CA GLY A 173 -1.57 -6.63 13.34
C GLY A 173 -1.58 -7.39 12.01
N GLY A 174 -2.77 -7.71 11.50
CA GLY A 174 -2.94 -8.22 10.14
C GLY A 174 -2.66 -7.13 9.11
N SER A 175 -2.27 -7.52 7.90
CA SER A 175 -2.09 -6.55 6.82
C SER A 175 -3.43 -6.14 6.19
N GLY A 176 -3.43 -4.97 5.53
CA GLY A 176 -4.54 -4.56 4.68
C GLY A 176 -4.72 -5.47 3.47
N GLY A 177 -5.95 -5.54 2.96
CA GLY A 177 -6.36 -6.40 1.86
C GLY A 177 -6.24 -5.75 0.48
N SER A 178 -7.12 -6.15 -0.44
CA SER A 178 -7.15 -5.64 -1.82
C SER A 178 -8.47 -4.90 -2.11
N ILE A 179 -8.37 -3.73 -2.73
CA ILE A 179 -9.53 -3.01 -3.27
C ILE A 179 -9.28 -2.70 -4.74
N TYR A 180 -10.19 -3.10 -5.62
CA TYR A 180 -10.13 -2.78 -7.05
C TYR A 180 -11.45 -2.17 -7.50
N LEU A 181 -11.39 -0.92 -7.95
CA LEU A 181 -12.52 -0.23 -8.54
C LEU A 181 -12.28 -0.06 -10.02
N LYS A 182 -13.28 -0.36 -10.83
CA LYS A 182 -13.25 -0.06 -12.26
C LYS A 182 -14.57 0.52 -12.73
N ALA A 183 -14.51 1.72 -13.30
CA ALA A 183 -15.67 2.38 -13.86
C ALA A 183 -15.36 3.40 -14.96
N ALA A 184 -16.37 3.81 -15.74
CA ALA A 184 -16.20 4.92 -16.66
C ALA A 184 -16.16 6.25 -15.89
N THR A 185 -17.02 6.38 -14.87
CA THR A 185 -17.14 7.60 -14.05
C THR A 185 -17.21 7.29 -12.55
N MET A 186 -16.62 8.16 -11.73
CA MET A 186 -16.73 8.11 -10.27
C MET A 186 -16.93 9.51 -9.70
N GLN A 187 -17.90 9.63 -8.78
CA GLN A 187 -18.23 10.85 -8.06
C GLN A 187 -18.56 10.58 -6.58
N GLY A 188 -18.54 11.61 -5.74
CA GLY A 188 -18.83 11.51 -4.30
C GLY A 188 -17.65 11.93 -3.43
N GLY A 189 -17.78 11.77 -2.11
CA GLY A 189 -16.77 12.20 -1.12
C GLY A 189 -16.55 11.19 0.00
N GLY A 190 -16.72 9.90 -0.32
CA GLY A 190 -16.64 8.79 0.63
C GLY A 190 -15.20 8.46 1.06
N LYS A 191 -15.04 7.26 1.62
CA LYS A 191 -13.74 6.77 2.12
C LYS A 191 -13.43 5.37 1.60
N ILE A 192 -12.18 5.16 1.19
CA ILE A 192 -11.62 3.86 0.82
C ILE A 192 -10.41 3.57 1.70
N SER A 193 -10.40 2.40 2.35
CA SER A 193 -9.36 2.04 3.33
C SER A 193 -8.89 0.60 3.15
N ALA A 194 -7.57 0.41 3.06
CA ALA A 194 -6.91 -0.90 3.11
C ALA A 194 -5.66 -0.80 4.02
N CYS A 195 -5.87 -0.34 5.25
CA CYS A 195 -4.81 -0.11 6.23
C CYS A 195 -4.38 -1.39 6.93
N GLY A 196 -3.12 -1.42 7.39
CA GLY A 196 -2.66 -2.46 8.31
C GLY A 196 -3.25 -2.31 9.71
N GLY A 197 -3.48 -3.42 10.40
CA GLY A 197 -3.94 -3.46 11.78
C GLY A 197 -2.83 -3.11 12.77
N ASN A 198 -3.20 -2.59 13.94
CA ASN A 198 -2.28 -2.30 15.03
C ASN A 198 -1.98 -3.57 15.84
N GLY A 199 -0.80 -3.66 16.44
CA GLY A 199 -0.45 -4.82 17.26
C GLY A 199 0.79 -4.59 18.13
N LEU A 200 1.38 -5.68 18.61
CA LEU A 200 2.73 -5.65 19.17
C LEU A 200 3.66 -5.06 18.12
N SER A 201 3.60 -5.63 16.91
CA SER A 201 4.10 -5.04 15.68
C SER A 201 2.93 -4.77 14.71
N GLY A 202 2.95 -3.63 14.03
CA GLY A 202 1.90 -3.22 13.11
C GLY A 202 1.92 -3.97 11.77
N GLY A 203 0.75 -4.30 11.24
CA GLY A 203 0.62 -4.91 9.91
C GLY A 203 0.91 -3.92 8.77
N GLY A 204 1.33 -4.42 7.62
CA GLY A 204 1.55 -3.61 6.42
C GLY A 204 0.24 -3.17 5.76
N GLY A 205 0.27 -2.05 5.03
CA GLY A 205 -0.86 -1.60 4.22
C GLY A 205 -1.16 -2.55 3.06
N GLY A 206 -2.38 -2.46 2.53
CA GLY A 206 -2.89 -3.29 1.44
C GLY A 206 -2.61 -2.73 0.04
N ARG A 207 -3.40 -3.15 -0.94
CA ARG A 207 -3.33 -2.63 -2.32
C ARG A 207 -4.69 -2.07 -2.73
N VAL A 208 -4.68 -0.85 -3.27
CA VAL A 208 -5.86 -0.20 -3.84
C VAL A 208 -5.55 0.14 -5.28
N SER A 209 -6.41 -0.27 -6.22
CA SER A 209 -6.32 0.10 -7.63
C SER A 209 -7.62 0.75 -8.10
N ILE A 210 -7.50 1.87 -8.81
CA ILE A 210 -8.60 2.67 -9.34
C ILE A 210 -8.43 2.76 -10.87
N ASP A 211 -9.25 2.03 -11.60
CA ASP A 211 -9.37 2.08 -13.06
C ASP A 211 -10.63 2.89 -13.41
N VAL A 212 -10.56 4.21 -13.23
CA VAL A 212 -11.66 5.13 -13.53
C VAL A 212 -11.23 6.17 -14.54
N PHE A 213 -11.96 6.28 -15.66
CA PHE A 213 -11.62 7.19 -16.74
C PHE A 213 -11.89 8.66 -16.41
N SER A 214 -13.08 8.97 -15.86
CA SER A 214 -13.47 10.34 -15.48
C SER A 214 -13.79 10.43 -13.99
N ARG A 215 -12.94 11.14 -13.25
CA ARG A 215 -13.07 11.32 -11.80
C ARG A 215 -13.51 12.74 -11.44
N HIS A 216 -14.62 12.84 -10.73
CA HIS A 216 -15.16 14.07 -10.14
C HIS A 216 -15.52 13.83 -8.67
N ASP A 217 -14.61 13.20 -7.94
CA ASP A 217 -14.80 12.80 -6.55
C ASP A 217 -13.74 13.41 -5.63
N ASP A 218 -14.10 13.54 -4.36
CA ASP A 218 -13.24 13.97 -3.25
C ASP A 218 -12.97 12.78 -2.29
N THR A 219 -12.91 11.55 -2.82
CA THR A 219 -12.78 10.34 -2.01
C THR A 219 -11.46 10.32 -1.25
N HIS A 220 -11.53 10.00 0.04
CA HIS A 220 -10.34 9.86 0.87
C HIS A 220 -9.78 8.44 0.85
N PHE A 221 -8.51 8.29 0.51
CA PHE A 221 -7.80 7.01 0.45
C PHE A 221 -6.85 6.82 1.63
N PHE A 222 -6.94 5.68 2.30
CA PHE A 222 -6.05 5.30 3.39
C PHE A 222 -5.46 3.91 3.12
N VAL A 223 -4.14 3.88 2.90
CA VAL A 223 -3.41 2.65 2.57
C VAL A 223 -2.10 2.57 3.39
N HIS A 224 -2.11 3.04 4.63
CA HIS A 224 -0.92 3.06 5.50
C HIS A 224 -0.79 1.77 6.32
N GLY A 225 0.40 1.54 6.90
CA GLY A 225 0.58 0.44 7.85
C GLY A 225 -0.09 0.70 9.20
N GLY A 226 -0.10 -0.31 10.06
CA GLY A 226 -0.59 -0.23 11.42
C GLY A 226 0.49 0.21 12.41
N ARG A 227 0.07 0.72 13.57
CA ARG A 227 0.98 1.11 14.66
C ARG A 227 1.50 -0.10 15.43
N SER A 228 2.76 0.00 15.85
CA SER A 228 3.43 -0.98 16.70
C SER A 228 3.47 -0.49 18.14
N SER A 229 3.00 -1.31 19.08
CA SER A 229 3.07 -1.00 20.51
C SER A 229 4.40 -1.44 21.14
N GLY A 230 5.07 -2.46 20.59
CA GLY A 230 6.38 -2.93 21.06
C GLY A 230 7.56 -2.09 20.59
N CYS A 231 7.38 -1.34 19.50
CA CYS A 231 8.39 -0.48 18.90
C CYS A 231 7.71 0.73 18.25
N PRO A 232 7.38 1.78 19.03
CA PRO A 232 6.53 2.90 18.57
C PRO A 232 7.01 3.62 17.31
N ASP A 233 8.32 3.64 17.06
CA ASP A 233 8.92 4.30 15.89
C ASP A 233 8.93 3.42 14.62
N ASN A 234 8.51 2.14 14.71
CA ASN A 234 8.47 1.21 13.59
C ASN A 234 7.05 0.69 13.33
N ALA A 235 6.19 1.53 12.75
CA ALA A 235 4.90 1.08 12.22
C ALA A 235 5.09 0.14 11.02
N GLY A 236 4.04 -0.59 10.62
CA GLY A 236 4.04 -1.31 9.35
C GLY A 236 4.27 -0.36 8.16
N ALA A 237 4.81 -0.88 7.07
CA ALA A 237 4.98 -0.08 5.86
C ALA A 237 3.64 0.24 5.21
N ALA A 238 3.61 1.34 4.46
CA ALA A 238 2.46 1.70 3.64
C ALA A 238 2.23 0.64 2.54
N GLY A 239 0.99 0.51 2.14
CA GLY A 239 0.60 -0.19 0.93
C GLY A 239 0.69 0.70 -0.30
N THR A 240 0.03 0.27 -1.38
CA THR A 240 0.08 0.95 -2.67
C THR A 240 -1.31 1.41 -3.10
N LEU A 241 -1.45 2.68 -3.47
CA LEU A 241 -2.57 3.20 -4.25
C LEU A 241 -2.12 3.37 -5.70
N TYR A 242 -2.77 2.70 -6.63
CA TYR A 242 -2.50 2.81 -8.06
C TYR A 242 -3.73 3.33 -8.80
N GLU A 243 -3.52 4.30 -9.67
CA GLU A 243 -4.57 4.90 -10.51
C GLU A 243 -4.21 4.64 -11.97
N GLU A 244 -5.01 3.85 -12.70
CA GLU A 244 -4.72 3.51 -14.11
C GLU A 244 -4.81 4.75 -15.02
N VAL A 245 -5.63 5.74 -14.65
CA VAL A 245 -5.66 7.06 -15.26
C VAL A 245 -5.39 8.08 -14.14
N PRO A 246 -4.20 8.72 -14.08
CA PRO A 246 -3.23 8.89 -15.16
C PRO A 246 -1.99 7.96 -15.09
N LYS A 247 -2.09 6.70 -14.63
CA LYS A 247 -0.94 5.80 -14.37
C LYS A 247 -0.03 6.30 -13.25
N SER A 248 -0.64 6.62 -12.12
CA SER A 248 0.08 7.13 -10.93
C SER A 248 0.12 6.08 -9.83
N ILE A 249 1.28 5.92 -9.19
CA ILE A 249 1.42 5.13 -7.97
C ILE A 249 1.72 6.06 -6.79
N THR A 250 0.97 5.88 -5.71
CA THR A 250 1.15 6.61 -4.45
C THR A 250 1.42 5.64 -3.31
N VAL A 251 2.48 5.90 -2.55
CA VAL A 251 2.81 5.24 -1.29
C VAL A 251 2.82 6.31 -0.21
N SER A 252 1.93 6.17 0.78
CA SER A 252 1.84 7.13 1.88
C SER A 252 1.58 6.45 3.22
N ASN A 253 2.45 6.69 4.20
CA ASN A 253 2.32 6.09 5.52
C ASN A 253 1.58 6.96 6.53
N ASN A 254 0.87 8.00 6.08
CA ASN A 254 0.05 8.86 6.92
C ASN A 254 0.79 9.40 8.16
N ASN A 255 2.06 9.79 7.97
CA ASN A 255 2.94 10.34 9.00
C ASN A 255 3.29 9.35 10.12
N LEU A 256 3.05 8.05 9.91
CA LEU A 256 3.53 6.99 10.78
C LEU A 256 5.00 6.71 10.44
N SER A 257 5.89 6.92 11.41
CA SER A 257 7.29 6.51 11.29
C SER A 257 7.38 4.99 11.14
N THR A 258 8.25 4.56 10.24
CA THR A 258 8.49 3.14 9.98
C THR A 258 9.96 2.94 9.66
N GLN A 259 10.49 1.77 10.03
CA GLN A 259 11.78 1.26 9.55
C GLN A 259 11.58 0.14 8.53
N THR A 260 10.33 -0.12 8.16
CA THR A 260 9.89 -1.18 7.28
C THR A 260 9.49 -0.59 5.93
N ASP A 261 9.76 -1.31 4.83
CA ASP A 261 9.57 -0.77 3.49
C ASP A 261 8.36 -1.32 2.75
N THR A 262 7.83 -0.50 1.84
CA THR A 262 7.03 -0.93 0.69
C THR A 262 7.99 -1.32 -0.43
N VAL A 263 7.95 -2.58 -0.88
CA VAL A 263 8.92 -3.07 -1.87
C VAL A 263 8.39 -2.88 -3.29
N PHE A 264 9.18 -2.23 -4.13
CA PHE A 264 8.96 -2.17 -5.57
C PHE A 264 9.82 -3.25 -6.23
N LEU A 265 9.18 -4.36 -6.59
CA LEU A 265 9.87 -5.54 -7.13
C LEU A 265 10.20 -5.39 -8.60
N ASP A 266 9.20 -5.09 -9.42
CA ASP A 266 9.34 -4.99 -10.87
C ASP A 266 8.54 -3.79 -11.39
N PRO A 267 9.07 -2.55 -11.25
CA PRO A 267 8.46 -1.37 -11.85
C PRO A 267 8.28 -1.56 -13.36
N PRO A 268 7.14 -1.14 -13.94
CA PRO A 268 6.82 -1.48 -15.32
C PRO A 268 7.76 -0.79 -16.32
N TYR A 269 8.14 -1.53 -17.37
CA TYR A 269 8.87 -0.99 -18.51
C TYR A 269 7.93 -0.41 -19.58
N GLU A 270 6.80 -1.07 -19.83
CA GLU A 270 5.79 -0.60 -20.78
C GLU A 270 4.37 -1.08 -20.38
N PRO A 271 3.37 -0.19 -20.29
CA PRO A 271 3.52 1.27 -20.27
C PRO A 271 4.16 1.71 -18.94
N LEU A 272 5.04 2.72 -19.03
CA LEU A 272 5.61 3.39 -17.86
C LEU A 272 4.51 4.04 -17.00
N TRP A 273 4.80 4.19 -15.71
CA TRP A 273 4.04 5.10 -14.86
C TRP A 273 4.26 6.54 -15.30
N THR A 274 3.23 7.36 -15.16
CA THR A 274 3.37 8.81 -15.36
C THR A 274 3.88 9.47 -14.09
N ASN A 275 3.36 9.09 -12.92
CA ASN A 275 3.78 9.68 -11.65
C ASN A 275 4.07 8.64 -10.57
N VAL A 276 5.07 8.94 -9.74
CA VAL A 276 5.42 8.17 -8.54
C VAL A 276 5.44 9.13 -7.35
N PHE A 277 4.55 8.92 -6.38
CA PHE A 277 4.45 9.74 -5.18
C PHE A 277 4.79 8.91 -3.94
N ILE A 278 5.82 9.32 -3.20
CA ILE A 278 6.21 8.73 -1.92
C ILE A 278 6.11 9.84 -0.87
N LYS A 279 5.22 9.68 0.10
CA LYS A 279 4.89 10.79 1.01
C LYS A 279 4.60 10.39 2.45
N ASN A 280 4.76 11.33 3.38
CA ASN A 280 4.33 11.23 4.77
C ASN A 280 4.93 10.00 5.49
N HIS A 281 6.24 9.99 5.65
CA HIS A 281 7.02 8.93 6.31
C HIS A 281 7.02 7.56 5.61
N ALA A 282 6.55 7.49 4.36
CA ALA A 282 6.67 6.26 3.57
C ALA A 282 8.13 5.96 3.23
N LYS A 283 8.54 4.70 3.43
CA LYS A 283 9.81 4.15 2.93
C LYS A 283 9.51 3.17 1.79
N VAL A 284 10.13 3.37 0.65
CA VAL A 284 10.05 2.48 -0.53
C VAL A 284 11.44 1.94 -0.83
N SER A 285 11.55 0.64 -1.11
CA SER A 285 12.81 0.02 -1.51
C SER A 285 12.72 -0.71 -2.86
N LEU A 286 13.79 -0.59 -3.65
CA LEU A 286 14.05 -1.35 -4.87
C LEU A 286 15.25 -2.29 -4.61
N PRO A 287 15.03 -3.46 -4.01
CA PRO A 287 16.11 -4.32 -3.54
C PRO A 287 16.74 -5.17 -4.65
N LEU A 288 16.08 -5.32 -5.80
CA LEU A 288 16.60 -6.15 -6.89
C LEU A 288 17.79 -5.49 -7.58
N ARG A 289 18.76 -6.31 -7.97
CA ARG A 289 19.94 -5.83 -8.72
C ARG A 289 19.51 -5.26 -10.07
N TRP A 290 20.15 -4.18 -10.48
CA TRP A 290 19.87 -3.48 -11.74
C TRP A 290 18.44 -2.96 -11.86
N SER A 291 17.83 -2.63 -10.72
CA SER A 291 16.49 -2.04 -10.70
C SER A 291 16.49 -0.66 -11.36
N ARG A 292 15.43 -0.41 -12.13
CA ARG A 292 15.13 0.89 -12.72
C ARG A 292 13.82 1.42 -12.14
N LEU A 293 13.81 2.69 -11.77
CA LEU A 293 12.59 3.45 -11.52
C LEU A 293 12.46 4.53 -12.61
N GLN A 294 11.48 4.38 -13.49
CA GLN A 294 11.25 5.30 -14.59
C GLN A 294 9.82 5.81 -14.58
N ALA A 295 9.66 7.13 -14.62
CA ALA A 295 8.38 7.82 -14.75
C ALA A 295 8.37 8.71 -16.00
N GLN A 296 7.24 8.82 -16.67
CA GLN A 296 7.08 9.72 -17.82
C GLN A 296 6.98 11.18 -17.41
N GLY A 297 6.41 11.46 -16.24
CA GLY A 297 6.24 12.79 -15.68
C GLY A 297 7.09 12.95 -14.43
N GLN A 298 6.47 12.80 -13.27
CA GLN A 298 7.06 13.20 -12.00
C GLN A 298 7.36 12.04 -11.04
N ILE A 299 8.53 12.09 -10.41
CA ILE A 299 8.83 11.34 -9.17
C ILE A 299 8.89 12.36 -8.03
N SER A 300 8.12 12.14 -6.96
CA SER A 300 8.02 13.06 -5.84
C SER A 300 8.22 12.35 -4.50
N LEU A 301 9.13 12.87 -3.68
CA LEU A 301 9.37 12.44 -2.31
C LEU A 301 9.08 13.59 -1.35
N LEU A 302 8.08 13.44 -0.50
CA LEU A 302 7.56 14.52 0.35
C LEU A 302 7.42 14.08 1.82
N SER A 303 7.68 14.99 2.76
CA SER A 303 7.37 14.80 4.17
C SER A 303 8.03 13.55 4.78
N ARG A 304 9.37 13.56 4.87
CA ARG A 304 10.20 12.45 5.39
C ARG A 304 10.01 11.13 4.65
N ALA A 305 9.80 11.21 3.35
CA ALA A 305 9.79 10.04 2.49
C ALA A 305 11.22 9.53 2.27
N THR A 306 11.36 8.21 2.15
CA THR A 306 12.63 7.56 1.80
C THR A 306 12.44 6.68 0.58
N LEU A 307 13.34 6.82 -0.39
CA LEU A 307 13.47 5.90 -1.52
C LEU A 307 14.86 5.25 -1.47
N THR A 308 14.90 3.93 -1.35
CA THR A 308 16.13 3.17 -1.22
C THR A 308 16.36 2.29 -2.44
N PHE A 309 17.55 2.36 -3.02
CA PHE A 309 18.01 1.44 -4.06
C PHE A 309 19.05 0.48 -3.50
N GLY A 310 18.86 -0.82 -3.76
CA GLY A 310 19.76 -1.87 -3.31
C GLY A 310 19.59 -2.23 -1.84
N LEU A 311 20.55 -3.02 -1.35
CA LEU A 311 20.58 -3.53 0.01
C LEU A 311 21.82 -3.01 0.73
N THR A 312 21.64 -2.58 1.97
CA THR A 312 22.64 -2.00 2.89
C THR A 312 24.02 -2.67 2.85
N HIS A 313 24.05 -4.00 2.81
CA HIS A 313 25.29 -4.79 2.88
C HIS A 313 25.80 -5.31 1.52
N TYR A 314 25.13 -4.95 0.42
CA TYR A 314 25.44 -5.48 -0.92
C TYR A 314 25.52 -4.40 -2.01
N PRO A 315 26.45 -3.42 -1.90
CA PRO A 315 26.55 -2.29 -2.81
C PRO A 315 27.24 -2.66 -4.14
N TYR A 316 26.78 -3.71 -4.83
CA TYR A 316 27.44 -4.26 -6.02
C TYR A 316 26.70 -3.98 -7.33
N SER A 317 25.63 -3.19 -7.28
CA SER A 317 24.72 -3.00 -8.41
C SER A 317 24.65 -1.55 -8.86
N GLU A 318 24.19 -1.37 -10.09
CA GLU A 318 23.95 -0.07 -10.68
C GLU A 318 22.45 0.09 -10.87
N PHE A 319 21.90 1.22 -10.43
CA PHE A 319 20.48 1.52 -10.45
C PHE A 319 20.19 2.68 -11.38
N GLU A 320 18.96 2.74 -11.89
CA GLU A 320 18.55 3.79 -12.81
C GLU A 320 17.34 4.56 -12.28
N LEU A 321 17.41 5.89 -12.33
CA LEU A 321 16.28 6.78 -12.03
C LEU A 321 16.07 7.74 -13.21
N LEU A 322 14.89 7.66 -13.83
CA LEU A 322 14.54 8.50 -14.98
C LEU A 322 13.18 9.16 -14.77
N ALA A 323 13.11 10.48 -14.94
CA ALA A 323 11.86 11.24 -14.88
C ALA A 323 11.96 12.56 -15.64
N GLU A 324 10.84 13.18 -16.00
CA GLU A 324 10.88 14.59 -16.40
C GLU A 324 11.17 15.47 -15.19
N GLU A 325 10.52 15.19 -14.06
CA GLU A 325 10.68 15.95 -12.83
C GLU A 325 10.98 15.05 -11.63
N LEU A 326 12.01 15.39 -10.87
CA LEU A 326 12.27 14.84 -9.54
C LEU A 326 12.11 15.95 -8.50
N LEU A 327 11.06 15.83 -7.68
CA LEU A 327 10.73 16.75 -6.61
C LEU A 327 11.01 16.11 -5.25
N MET A 328 11.83 16.76 -4.42
CA MET A 328 12.15 16.29 -3.07
C MET A 328 11.93 17.40 -2.04
N SER A 329 11.15 17.11 -1.00
CA SER A 329 10.96 18.01 0.16
C SER A 329 11.08 17.24 1.47
N ASP A 330 12.00 17.66 2.34
CA ASP A 330 12.31 17.00 3.62
C ASP A 330 12.43 15.49 3.49
N SER A 331 13.13 14.99 2.46
CA SER A 331 13.12 13.58 2.08
C SER A 331 14.51 13.07 1.70
N THR A 332 14.66 11.75 1.68
CA THR A 332 15.95 11.09 1.43
C THR A 332 15.86 10.09 0.28
N ILE A 333 16.81 10.18 -0.66
CA ILE A 333 17.14 9.05 -1.55
C ILE A 333 18.41 8.40 -1.02
N GLN A 334 18.37 7.08 -0.85
CA GLN A 334 19.51 6.29 -0.40
C GLN A 334 19.84 5.24 -1.47
N VAL A 335 21.12 5.11 -1.80
CA VAL A 335 21.59 4.16 -2.82
C VAL A 335 22.75 3.36 -2.24
N PHE A 336 22.63 2.03 -2.31
CA PHE A 336 23.71 1.10 -1.98
C PHE A 336 24.24 0.49 -3.27
N GLY A 337 25.26 1.11 -3.85
CA GLY A 337 25.81 0.82 -5.17
C GLY A 337 26.04 2.09 -5.99
N ALA A 338 25.83 2.00 -7.30
CA ALA A 338 25.91 3.13 -8.22
C ALA A 338 24.52 3.59 -8.67
N LEU A 339 24.37 4.89 -8.94
CA LEU A 339 23.15 5.46 -9.51
C LEU A 339 23.45 6.12 -10.86
N ARG A 340 22.71 5.76 -11.89
CA ARG A 340 22.55 6.53 -13.12
C ARG A 340 21.21 7.26 -13.07
N MET A 341 21.26 8.58 -12.97
CA MET A 341 20.07 9.41 -12.92
C MET A 341 20.02 10.34 -14.12
N SER A 342 18.85 10.41 -14.77
CA SER A 342 18.56 11.35 -15.86
C SER A 342 17.22 12.04 -15.61
N VAL A 343 17.25 13.35 -15.32
CA VAL A 343 16.05 14.14 -15.02
C VAL A 343 16.07 15.50 -15.71
N LYS A 344 14.94 15.97 -16.27
CA LYS A 344 14.91 17.32 -16.88
C LYS A 344 14.95 18.41 -15.81
N MET A 345 14.21 18.20 -14.72
CA MET A 345 14.13 19.12 -13.57
C MET A 345 14.43 18.36 -12.27
N LEU A 346 15.40 18.83 -11.49
CA LEU A 346 15.64 18.37 -10.12
C LEU A 346 15.43 19.53 -9.14
N LEU A 347 14.39 19.42 -8.31
CA LEU A 347 14.11 20.35 -7.22
C LEU A 347 14.27 19.64 -5.86
N MET A 348 15.23 20.10 -5.06
CA MET A 348 15.45 19.58 -3.71
C MET A 348 15.32 20.70 -2.68
N TRP A 349 14.38 20.53 -1.74
CA TRP A 349 14.20 21.39 -0.56
C TRP A 349 14.45 20.59 0.72
N ASN A 350 15.43 20.99 1.53
CA ASN A 350 15.79 20.31 2.79
C ASN A 350 15.96 18.79 2.65
N SER A 351 16.36 18.34 1.47
CA SER A 351 16.39 16.93 1.09
C SER A 351 17.83 16.46 0.88
N ARG A 352 18.03 15.14 0.95
CA ARG A 352 19.35 14.52 0.83
C ARG A 352 19.32 13.37 -0.17
N MET A 353 20.42 13.20 -0.89
CA MET A 353 20.71 12.02 -1.68
C MET A 353 22.02 11.45 -1.15
N VAL A 354 22.01 10.18 -0.73
CA VAL A 354 23.15 9.49 -0.13
C VAL A 354 23.46 8.28 -1.00
N ILE A 355 24.67 8.22 -1.54
CA ILE A 355 25.15 7.12 -2.36
C ILE A 355 26.32 6.46 -1.63
N ASP A 356 26.14 5.22 -1.23
CA ASP A 356 27.16 4.34 -0.67
C ASP A 356 27.60 3.33 -1.72
N GLY A 357 28.71 3.61 -2.39
CA GLY A 357 29.30 2.74 -3.42
C GLY A 357 30.07 1.54 -2.85
N GLY A 358 30.10 1.36 -1.52
CA GLY A 358 30.91 0.33 -0.87
C GLY A 358 32.42 0.56 -1.01
N ARG A 359 33.20 -0.44 -0.56
CA ARG A 359 34.68 -0.42 -0.60
C ARG A 359 35.27 -1.11 -1.81
N ASP A 360 34.42 -1.60 -2.73
CA ASP A 360 34.84 -2.52 -3.80
C ASP A 360 35.03 -1.78 -5.12
N SER A 361 36.16 -2.01 -5.80
CA SER A 361 36.61 -1.26 -6.97
C SER A 361 35.86 -1.59 -8.28
N GLY A 362 34.87 -2.49 -8.23
CA GLY A 362 34.10 -2.96 -9.39
C GLY A 362 32.78 -2.23 -9.64
N VAL A 363 32.38 -1.32 -8.74
CA VAL A 363 31.12 -0.57 -8.85
C VAL A 363 31.33 0.61 -9.79
N ALA A 364 30.50 0.72 -10.83
CA ALA A 364 30.54 1.84 -11.77
C ALA A 364 30.42 3.19 -11.04
N THR A 365 31.06 4.22 -11.56
CA THR A 365 30.87 5.59 -11.06
C THR A 365 29.41 6.00 -11.20
N SER A 366 28.82 6.55 -10.14
CA SER A 366 27.48 7.15 -10.23
C SER A 366 27.51 8.33 -11.19
N LEU A 367 26.48 8.43 -12.03
CA LEU A 367 26.30 9.49 -13.02
C LEU A 367 24.98 10.21 -12.74
N LEU A 368 25.05 11.53 -12.60
CA LEU A 368 23.88 12.39 -12.48
C LEU A 368 23.85 13.33 -13.68
N GLU A 369 22.82 13.18 -14.50
CA GLU A 369 22.52 14.06 -15.61
C GLU A 369 21.20 14.80 -15.31
N GLY A 370 21.22 16.13 -15.40
CA GLY A 370 19.99 16.89 -15.40
C GLY A 370 20.12 18.26 -16.05
N SER A 371 19.03 18.70 -16.69
CA SER A 371 19.02 19.95 -17.45
C SER A 371 18.90 21.19 -16.56
N ASN A 372 18.09 21.11 -15.51
CA ASN A 372 17.88 22.19 -14.54
C ASN A 372 17.96 21.67 -13.12
N LEU A 373 18.84 22.26 -12.32
CA LEU A 373 19.11 21.85 -10.94
C LEU A 373 18.86 23.01 -9.98
N ILE A 374 17.93 22.81 -9.04
CA ILE A 374 17.66 23.76 -7.96
C ILE A 374 17.75 23.00 -6.63
N VAL A 375 18.72 23.39 -5.81
CA VAL A 375 18.93 22.81 -4.47
C VAL A 375 18.84 23.91 -3.44
N LEU A 376 17.86 23.81 -2.56
CA LEU A 376 17.56 24.78 -1.54
C LEU A 376 17.64 24.13 -0.16
N ARG A 377 18.21 24.87 0.79
CA ARG A 377 18.23 24.51 2.21
C ARG A 377 17.61 25.65 3.00
N GLY A 378 16.67 25.33 3.87
CA GLY A 378 16.19 26.25 4.87
C GLY A 378 17.35 26.62 5.80
N ILE A 379 17.57 27.92 5.99
CA ILE A 379 18.37 28.41 7.10
C ILE A 379 17.50 28.24 8.34
N ILE A 380 17.86 27.34 9.24
CA ILE A 380 17.36 27.41 10.61
C ILE A 380 18.04 28.65 11.20
N SER A 381 17.33 29.78 11.19
CA SER A 381 17.70 30.88 12.07
C SER A 381 17.33 30.44 13.47
N ASP A 382 18.28 29.80 14.17
CA ASP A 382 18.21 29.69 15.62
C ASP A 382 18.25 31.13 16.17
N THR A 383 17.07 31.70 16.34
CA THR A 383 16.86 32.90 17.13
C THR A 383 16.50 32.41 18.53
N PHE A 384 17.49 32.52 19.41
CA PHE A 384 17.35 32.34 20.86
C PHE A 384 16.35 33.33 21.46
#